data_AF-A0A973SDA8-F1
#
_entry.id   AF-A0A973SDA8-F1
#
_cell.length_a   1.000
_cell.length_b   1.000
_cell.length_c   1.000
_cell.angle_alpha   90.00
_cell.angle_beta   90.00
_cell.angle_gamma   90.00
#
_symmetry.space_group_name_H-M   'P 1'
#
loop_
_entity.id
_entity.type
_entity.pdbx_description
1 polymer ?
#
loop_
_entity_poly.entity_id
_entity_poly.type
_entity_poly.pdbx_seq_one_letter_code
_entity_poly.pdbx_strand_id
1 'polypeptide(L)'
;MGQRIVLAIALAVMASACEKKVGGQTIAVVNNEEITAADLNAELSNSNVPADASKEVRAQALQRLIDRRLLAQQAKADGIDKSPEFLNQQRRATEDLLINMLVSRQVNTQQLPSAAEISKFEQSHPNLFAKREIWTLDQLIYPLPKDAATTAKISAAKSLDEIAQALTAAGLQFTRANKQFDSAMLPANLYAQLNNLAPGEPFIAPGPDKAVASVITARQSAPFNPDQQRQLAVTQMKREQINQVVGQRLKDLKAKAKIQYQPGFGPAKS
;
A
#
# COMPACT_ATOMS: atom_id res chain seq x y z
N MET A 1 -63.10 -33.76 61.40
CA MET A 1 -63.75 -34.91 60.72
C MET A 1 -64.03 -34.48 59.29
N GLY A 2 -63.37 -35.09 58.31
CA GLY A 2 -63.45 -34.67 56.90
C GLY A 2 -62.19 -35.10 56.15
N GLN A 3 -62.25 -36.30 55.58
CA GLN A 3 -61.16 -37.07 55.03
C GLN A 3 -61.10 -36.89 53.50
N ARG A 4 -59.89 -36.86 52.91
CA ARG A 4 -59.44 -37.63 51.73
C ARG A 4 -58.74 -36.85 50.60
N ILE A 5 -57.78 -37.59 50.04
CA ILE A 5 -57.18 -37.61 48.68
C ILE A 5 -55.86 -36.87 48.51
N VAL A 6 -54.79 -37.65 48.74
CA VAL A 6 -53.47 -37.52 48.12
C VAL A 6 -53.62 -37.75 46.62
N LEU A 7 -53.11 -36.84 45.80
CA LEU A 7 -52.81 -37.12 44.38
C LEU A 7 -51.43 -36.55 44.04
N ALA A 8 -50.46 -37.45 43.89
CA ALA A 8 -49.16 -37.17 43.32
C ALA A 8 -49.31 -36.99 41.80
N ILE A 9 -48.80 -35.88 41.25
CA ILE A 9 -48.62 -35.72 39.81
C ILE A 9 -47.14 -35.48 39.55
N ALA A 10 -46.56 -36.43 38.83
CA ALA A 10 -45.20 -36.44 38.36
C ALA A 10 -45.00 -35.53 37.13
N LEU A 11 -43.78 -35.01 37.04
CA LEU A 11 -43.03 -34.52 35.88
C LEU A 11 -43.69 -34.50 34.49
N ALA A 12 -43.57 -33.34 33.83
CA ALA A 12 -43.06 -33.24 32.45
C ALA A 12 -42.45 -31.84 32.21
N VAL A 13 -41.14 -31.72 32.40
CA VAL A 13 -40.36 -30.59 31.85
C VAL A 13 -40.19 -30.86 30.36
N MET A 14 -40.98 -30.20 29.52
CA MET A 14 -40.70 -30.14 28.08
C MET A 14 -39.62 -29.08 27.85
N ALA A 15 -38.37 -29.51 27.85
CA ALA A 15 -37.31 -28.78 27.18
C ALA A 15 -37.54 -28.95 25.67
N SER A 16 -38.15 -27.95 25.02
CA SER A 16 -38.18 -27.85 23.57
C SER A 16 -36.77 -27.54 23.06
N ALA A 17 -35.94 -28.58 22.94
CA ALA A 17 -34.76 -28.54 22.10
C ALA A 17 -35.25 -28.44 20.64
N CYS A 18 -35.36 -27.22 20.13
CA CYS A 18 -35.50 -26.98 18.70
C CYS A 18 -34.21 -27.43 18.00
N GLU A 19 -34.17 -28.69 17.57
CA GLU A 19 -33.26 -29.15 16.53
C GLU A 19 -33.61 -28.41 15.23
N LYS A 20 -32.88 -27.33 14.96
CA LYS A 20 -32.93 -26.64 13.68
C LYS A 20 -32.23 -27.52 12.65
N LYS A 21 -33.03 -28.23 11.86
CA LYS A 21 -32.58 -29.04 10.72
C LYS A 21 -31.75 -28.19 9.76
N VAL A 22 -30.55 -28.68 9.45
CA VAL A 22 -29.65 -28.18 8.41
C VAL A 22 -30.41 -28.09 7.08
N GLY A 23 -30.72 -26.88 6.62
CA GLY A 23 -31.27 -26.58 5.29
C GLY A 23 -30.16 -26.41 4.26
N GLY A 24 -30.44 -26.69 2.98
CA GLY A 24 -29.49 -27.10 1.91
C GLY A 24 -28.28 -26.22 1.52
N GLN A 25 -27.92 -25.21 2.30
CA GLN A 25 -26.63 -24.49 2.19
C GLN A 25 -25.81 -24.50 3.47
N THR A 26 -26.36 -24.96 4.59
CA THR A 26 -25.67 -25.04 5.88
C THR A 26 -24.83 -26.31 5.92
N ILE A 27 -23.57 -26.17 6.33
CA ILE A 27 -22.57 -27.26 6.35
C ILE A 27 -22.04 -27.55 7.76
N ALA A 28 -22.23 -26.62 8.70
CA ALA A 28 -21.98 -26.82 10.13
C ALA A 28 -22.81 -25.84 10.97
N VAL A 29 -22.98 -26.13 12.26
CA VAL A 29 -23.64 -25.23 13.23
C VAL A 29 -22.74 -25.13 14.45
N VAL A 30 -22.45 -23.90 14.91
CA VAL A 30 -21.59 -23.61 16.07
C VAL A 30 -22.37 -22.72 17.03
N ASN A 31 -22.77 -23.25 18.19
CA ASN A 31 -23.56 -22.53 19.19
C ASN A 31 -24.77 -21.79 18.59
N ASN A 32 -25.57 -22.52 17.81
CA ASN A 32 -26.76 -22.03 17.11
C ASN A 32 -26.50 -21.03 15.96
N GLU A 33 -25.25 -20.75 15.61
CA GLU A 33 -24.88 -20.01 14.41
C GLU A 33 -24.54 -20.96 13.25
N GLU A 34 -25.21 -20.78 12.12
CA GLU A 34 -24.99 -21.60 10.93
C GLU A 34 -23.73 -21.15 10.17
N ILE A 35 -22.96 -22.13 9.71
CA ILE A 35 -21.87 -21.97 8.75
C ILE A 35 -22.35 -22.52 7.41
N THR A 36 -22.26 -21.72 6.36
CA THR A 36 -22.77 -22.05 5.03
C THR A 36 -21.65 -22.47 4.07
N ALA A 37 -22.01 -23.11 2.96
CA ALA A 37 -21.09 -23.38 1.86
C ALA A 37 -20.47 -22.09 1.28
N ALA A 38 -21.20 -20.97 1.31
CA ALA A 38 -20.69 -19.67 0.89
C ALA A 38 -19.58 -19.15 1.82
N ASP A 39 -19.73 -19.32 3.14
CA ASP A 39 -18.69 -18.94 4.12
C ASP A 39 -17.40 -19.72 3.88
N LEU A 40 -17.50 -21.03 3.64
CA LEU A 40 -16.35 -21.88 3.34
C LEU A 40 -15.70 -21.48 2.01
N ASN A 41 -16.48 -21.21 0.97
CA ASN A 41 -15.95 -20.77 -0.32
C ASN A 41 -15.25 -19.40 -0.21
N ALA A 42 -15.77 -18.49 0.60
CA ALA A 42 -15.12 -17.20 0.86
C ALA A 42 -13.80 -17.38 1.62
N GLU A 43 -13.76 -18.24 2.63
CA GLU A 43 -12.54 -18.55 3.41
C GLU A 43 -11.44 -19.18 2.52
N LEU A 44 -11.83 -20.11 1.63
CA LEU A 44 -10.92 -20.72 0.65
C LEU A 44 -10.40 -19.67 -0.35
N SER A 45 -11.28 -18.82 -0.86
CA SER A 45 -10.92 -17.75 -1.80
C SER A 45 -9.95 -16.75 -1.18
N ASN A 46 -10.17 -16.35 0.08
CA ASN A 46 -9.27 -15.47 0.83
C ASN A 46 -7.89 -16.10 1.08
N SER A 47 -7.81 -17.43 1.11
CA SER A 47 -6.56 -18.18 1.30
C SER A 47 -5.87 -18.55 -0.03
N ASN A 48 -6.32 -18.00 -1.18
CA ASN A 48 -5.87 -18.39 -2.53
C ASN A 48 -5.97 -19.90 -2.81
N VAL A 49 -6.91 -20.60 -2.16
CA VAL A 49 -7.13 -22.02 -2.40
C VAL A 49 -8.06 -22.19 -3.61
N PRO A 50 -7.68 -23.01 -4.63
CA PRO A 50 -8.51 -23.24 -5.79
C PRO A 50 -9.90 -23.79 -5.46
N ALA A 51 -10.88 -23.46 -6.29
CA ALA A 51 -12.26 -23.91 -6.12
C ALA A 51 -12.40 -25.44 -6.23
N ASP A 52 -11.49 -26.12 -6.93
CA ASP A 52 -11.44 -27.58 -7.11
C ASP A 52 -10.58 -28.29 -6.05
N ALA A 53 -10.21 -27.61 -4.96
CA ALA A 53 -9.45 -28.21 -3.87
C ALA A 53 -10.06 -29.50 -3.34
N SER A 54 -9.19 -30.43 -2.92
CA SER A 54 -9.59 -31.76 -2.46
C SER A 54 -10.52 -31.70 -1.25
N LYS A 55 -11.26 -32.79 -1.01
CA LYS A 55 -12.18 -32.89 0.12
C LYS A 55 -11.47 -32.65 1.45
N GLU A 56 -10.23 -33.12 1.57
CA GLU A 56 -9.38 -32.98 2.76
C GLU A 56 -9.03 -31.51 3.00
N VAL A 57 -8.64 -30.75 1.96
CA VAL A 57 -8.33 -29.32 2.06
C VAL A 57 -9.57 -28.51 2.48
N ARG A 58 -10.72 -28.82 1.88
CA ARG A 58 -12.00 -28.18 2.26
C ARG A 58 -12.41 -28.51 3.69
N ALA A 59 -12.20 -29.75 4.14
CA ALA A 59 -12.49 -30.14 5.52
C ALA A 59 -11.59 -29.40 6.51
N GLN A 60 -10.30 -29.26 6.21
CA GLN A 60 -9.37 -28.47 7.03
C GLN A 60 -9.75 -26.98 7.07
N ALA A 61 -10.16 -26.40 5.94
CA ALA A 61 -10.65 -25.03 5.91
C ALA A 61 -11.93 -24.83 6.73
N LEU A 62 -12.85 -25.80 6.70
CA LEU A 62 -14.04 -25.79 7.55
C LEU A 62 -13.69 -25.86 9.04
N GLN A 63 -12.74 -26.71 9.44
CA GLN A 63 -12.29 -26.78 10.84
C GLN A 63 -11.68 -25.44 11.28
N ARG A 64 -10.82 -24.82 10.47
CA ARG A 64 -10.29 -23.47 10.76
C ARG A 64 -11.38 -22.43 10.90
N LEU A 65 -12.42 -22.49 10.07
CA LEU A 65 -13.57 -21.58 10.14
C LEU A 65 -14.38 -21.78 11.43
N ILE A 66 -14.55 -23.02 11.87
CA ILE A 66 -15.20 -23.37 13.15
C ILE A 66 -14.37 -22.83 14.32
N ASP A 67 -13.06 -23.08 14.35
CA ASP A 67 -12.16 -22.59 15.39
C ASP A 67 -12.21 -21.06 15.48
N ARG A 68 -12.17 -20.37 14.33
CA ARG A 68 -12.30 -18.91 14.26
C ARG A 68 -13.64 -18.41 14.80
N ARG A 69 -14.75 -19.09 14.51
CA ARG A 69 -16.08 -18.78 15.06
C ARG A 69 -16.11 -18.92 16.57
N LEU A 70 -15.59 -20.03 17.11
CA LEU A 70 -15.55 -20.29 18.55
C LEU A 70 -14.74 -19.23 19.29
N LEU A 71 -13.54 -18.90 18.80
CA LEU A 71 -12.70 -17.85 19.39
C LEU A 71 -13.35 -16.47 19.30
N ALA A 72 -14.02 -16.15 18.19
CA ALA A 72 -14.74 -14.89 18.04
C ALA A 72 -15.95 -14.80 18.98
N GLN A 73 -16.67 -15.90 19.20
CA GLN A 73 -17.77 -15.98 20.18
C GLN A 73 -17.26 -15.80 21.61
N GLN A 74 -16.16 -16.45 21.97
CA GLN A 74 -15.51 -16.27 23.26
C GLN A 74 -15.09 -14.80 23.47
N ALA A 75 -14.46 -14.18 22.48
CA ALA A 75 -14.06 -12.77 22.56
C ALA A 75 -15.25 -11.81 22.79
N LYS A 76 -16.42 -12.09 22.19
CA LYS A 76 -17.66 -11.34 22.45
C LYS A 76 -18.20 -11.60 23.86
N ALA A 77 -18.13 -12.84 24.35
CA ALA A 77 -18.51 -13.18 25.72
C ALA A 77 -17.63 -12.44 26.74
N ASP A 78 -16.34 -12.29 26.44
CA ASP A 78 -15.37 -11.54 27.24
C ASP A 78 -15.50 -10.01 27.07
N GLY A 79 -16.42 -9.54 26.23
CA GLY A 79 -16.71 -8.12 26.02
C GLY A 79 -15.64 -7.35 25.24
N ILE A 80 -14.73 -8.04 24.54
CA ILE A 80 -13.68 -7.41 23.73
C ILE A 80 -14.29 -6.54 22.63
N ASP A 81 -15.41 -6.98 22.05
CA ASP A 81 -16.17 -6.29 21.00
C ASP A 81 -16.80 -4.96 21.47
N LYS A 82 -16.85 -4.72 22.78
CA LYS A 82 -17.36 -3.49 23.40
C LYS A 82 -16.25 -2.57 23.89
N SER A 83 -15.00 -3.02 23.84
CA SER A 83 -13.86 -2.22 24.28
C SER A 83 -13.69 -0.97 23.38
N PRO A 84 -13.25 0.17 23.94
CA PRO A 84 -12.96 1.36 23.13
C PRO A 84 -11.93 1.09 22.03
N GLU A 85 -10.95 0.23 22.31
CA GLU A 85 -9.93 -0.18 21.35
C GLU A 85 -10.55 -0.90 20.15
N PHE A 86 -11.35 -1.95 20.37
CA PHE A 86 -12.01 -2.69 19.30
C PHE A 86 -12.90 -1.77 18.46
N LEU A 87 -13.72 -0.92 19.10
CA LEU A 87 -14.63 -0.01 18.38
C LEU A 87 -13.86 1.01 17.52
N ASN A 88 -12.72 1.50 17.99
CA ASN A 88 -11.85 2.39 17.21
C ASN A 88 -11.24 1.67 16.01
N GLN A 89 -10.70 0.47 16.23
CA GLN A 89 -10.11 -0.35 15.16
C GLN A 89 -11.16 -0.77 14.12
N GLN A 90 -12.36 -1.16 14.57
CA GLN A 90 -13.47 -1.53 13.71
C GLN A 90 -13.92 -0.37 12.81
N ARG A 91 -14.03 0.85 13.36
CA ARG A 91 -14.36 2.03 12.55
C ARG A 91 -13.32 2.28 11.47
N ARG A 92 -12.03 2.28 11.83
CA ARG A 92 -10.93 2.45 10.86
C ARG A 92 -10.94 1.36 9.80
N ALA A 93 -11.04 0.09 10.20
CA ALA A 93 -11.07 -1.04 9.28
C ALA A 93 -12.28 -0.98 8.33
N THR A 94 -13.43 -0.51 8.81
CA THR A 94 -14.63 -0.31 7.97
C THR A 94 -14.42 0.82 6.98
N GLU A 95 -13.86 1.95 7.40
CA GLU A 95 -13.52 3.07 6.52
C GLU A 95 -12.52 2.63 5.43
N ASP A 96 -11.44 1.94 5.82
CA ASP A 96 -10.43 1.43 4.90
C ASP A 96 -11.01 0.42 3.90
N LEU A 97 -11.87 -0.50 4.37
CA LEU A 97 -12.57 -1.45 3.51
C LEU A 97 -13.46 -0.71 2.48
N LEU A 98 -14.24 0.27 2.92
CA LEU A 98 -15.10 1.06 2.04
C LEU A 98 -14.29 1.84 1.00
N ILE A 99 -13.15 2.43 1.40
CA ILE A 99 -12.24 3.13 0.50
C ILE A 99 -11.67 2.15 -0.53
N ASN A 100 -11.16 1.00 -0.10
CA ASN A 100 -10.63 -0.02 -1.00
C ASN A 100 -11.68 -0.51 -1.99
N MET A 101 -12.90 -0.81 -1.52
CA MET A 101 -14.01 -1.22 -2.39
C MET A 101 -14.43 -0.11 -3.37
N LEU A 102 -14.41 1.16 -2.95
CA LEU A 102 -14.67 2.31 -3.82
C LEU A 102 -13.64 2.39 -4.93
N VAL A 103 -12.34 2.27 -4.59
CA VAL A 103 -11.24 2.29 -5.55
C VAL A 103 -11.33 1.10 -6.49
N SER A 104 -11.49 -0.13 -5.98
CA SER A 104 -11.60 -1.34 -6.81
C SER A 104 -12.79 -1.27 -7.78
N ARG A 105 -13.95 -0.76 -7.34
CA ARG A 105 -15.11 -0.58 -8.22
C ARG A 105 -14.79 0.42 -9.34
N GLN A 106 -14.12 1.52 -9.01
CA GLN A 106 -13.71 2.50 -10.00
C GLN A 106 -12.73 1.89 -11.03
N VAL A 107 -11.74 1.11 -10.57
CA VAL A 107 -10.78 0.41 -11.44
C VAL A 107 -11.49 -0.55 -12.40
N ASN A 108 -12.44 -1.34 -11.90
CA ASN A 108 -13.16 -2.33 -12.72
C ASN A 108 -14.04 -1.68 -13.80
N THR A 109 -14.42 -0.41 -13.64
CA THR A 109 -15.19 0.35 -14.64
C THR A 109 -14.33 1.09 -15.65
N GLN A 110 -13.02 1.23 -15.41
CA GLN A 110 -12.14 1.96 -16.31
C GLN A 110 -11.73 1.09 -17.50
N GLN A 111 -11.76 1.69 -18.69
CA GLN A 111 -11.26 1.04 -19.90
C GLN A 111 -9.74 0.87 -19.81
N LEU A 112 -9.25 -0.27 -20.31
CA LEU A 112 -7.82 -0.49 -20.50
C LEU A 112 -7.25 0.57 -21.45
N PRO A 113 -6.03 1.09 -21.19
CA PRO A 113 -5.36 1.98 -22.13
C PRO A 113 -5.25 1.35 -23.52
N SER A 114 -5.59 2.12 -24.55
CA SER A 114 -5.42 1.72 -25.95
C SER A 114 -3.95 1.62 -26.35
N ALA A 115 -3.66 0.90 -27.43
CA ALA A 115 -2.29 0.78 -27.94
C ALA A 115 -1.66 2.15 -28.29
N ALA A 116 -2.46 3.08 -28.80
CA ALA A 116 -2.00 4.43 -29.10
C ALA A 116 -1.63 5.22 -27.83
N GLU A 117 -2.42 5.10 -26.77
CA GLU A 117 -2.13 5.75 -25.48
C GLU A 117 -0.89 5.16 -24.81
N ILE A 118 -0.72 3.83 -24.88
CA ILE A 118 0.48 3.15 -24.38
C ILE A 118 1.72 3.64 -25.13
N SER A 119 1.68 3.68 -26.47
CA SER A 119 2.80 4.17 -27.27
C SER A 119 3.13 5.63 -26.96
N LYS A 120 2.11 6.48 -26.75
CA LYS A 120 2.32 7.88 -26.35
C LYS A 120 2.95 7.97 -24.96
N PHE A 121 2.51 7.14 -24.03
CA PHE A 121 3.05 7.08 -22.67
C PHE A 121 4.53 6.69 -22.69
N GLU A 122 4.89 5.66 -23.47
CA GLU A 122 6.27 5.20 -23.64
C GLU A 122 7.18 6.29 -24.21
N GLN A 123 6.70 7.02 -25.22
CA GLN A 123 7.43 8.13 -25.84
C GLN A 123 7.62 9.31 -24.87
N SER A 124 6.63 9.59 -24.01
CA SER A 124 6.70 10.67 -23.03
C SER A 124 7.60 10.37 -21.83
N HIS A 125 7.96 9.10 -21.60
CA HIS A 125 8.81 8.66 -20.50
C HIS A 125 10.05 7.89 -20.99
N PRO A 126 10.91 8.52 -21.81
CA PRO A 126 12.01 7.82 -22.45
C PRO A 126 12.96 7.15 -21.45
N ASN A 127 13.17 7.72 -20.26
CA ASN A 127 14.03 7.16 -19.22
C ASN A 127 13.49 5.90 -18.54
N LEU A 128 12.18 5.64 -18.61
CA LEU A 128 11.57 4.40 -18.13
C LEU A 128 11.68 3.27 -19.18
N PHE A 129 11.77 3.63 -20.46
CA PHE A 129 11.61 2.73 -21.59
C PHE A 129 12.84 2.74 -22.50
N ALA A 130 12.76 3.42 -23.65
CA ALA A 130 13.75 3.35 -24.73
C ALA A 130 15.15 3.86 -24.35
N LYS A 131 15.24 4.76 -23.38
CA LYS A 131 16.48 5.38 -22.87
C LYS A 131 16.71 5.04 -21.39
N ARG A 132 16.21 3.89 -20.94
CA ARG A 132 16.56 3.39 -19.61
C ARG A 132 18.04 3.04 -19.58
N GLU A 133 18.73 3.57 -18.59
CA GLU A 133 20.16 3.44 -18.41
C GLU A 133 20.48 3.09 -16.95
N ILE A 134 21.51 2.28 -16.75
CA ILE A 134 22.15 2.12 -15.45
C ILE A 134 23.38 3.04 -15.44
N TRP A 135 23.35 4.04 -14.57
CA TRP A 135 24.44 4.99 -14.38
C TRP A 135 25.37 4.48 -13.28
N THR A 136 26.67 4.56 -13.53
CA THR A 136 27.67 4.45 -12.46
C THR A 136 27.97 5.84 -11.97
N LEU A 137 27.76 6.06 -10.68
CA LEU A 137 27.99 7.33 -10.01
C LEU A 137 29.22 7.19 -9.11
N ASP A 138 30.13 8.14 -9.22
CA ASP A 138 31.10 8.43 -8.17
C ASP A 138 30.49 9.51 -7.28
N GLN A 139 30.50 9.31 -5.96
CA GLN A 139 29.74 10.11 -5.02
C GLN A 139 30.60 10.54 -3.84
N LEU A 140 30.45 11.80 -3.42
CA LEU A 140 30.93 12.32 -2.15
C LEU A 140 29.75 12.58 -1.23
N ILE A 141 29.72 11.89 -0.11
CA ILE A 141 28.70 12.04 0.93
C ILE A 141 29.31 12.86 2.06
N TYR A 142 28.69 14.01 2.37
CA TYR A 142 29.23 14.97 3.34
C TYR A 142 28.11 15.64 4.14
N PRO A 143 28.38 16.12 5.37
CA PRO A 143 27.41 16.88 6.15
C PRO A 143 27.11 18.23 5.48
N LEU A 144 25.90 18.75 5.66
CA LEU A 144 25.52 20.05 5.10
C LEU A 144 26.44 21.17 5.67
N PRO A 145 27.13 21.94 4.80
CA PRO A 145 27.94 23.08 5.25
C PRO A 145 27.05 24.11 5.95
N LYS A 146 27.54 24.67 7.07
CA LYS A 146 26.83 25.74 7.79
C LYS A 146 27.15 27.13 7.26
N ASP A 147 28.27 27.27 6.56
CA ASP A 147 28.76 28.53 6.03
C ASP A 147 28.45 28.69 4.54
N ALA A 148 27.94 29.86 4.16
CA ALA A 148 27.57 30.15 2.79
C ALA A 148 28.77 30.15 1.82
N ALA A 149 29.98 30.44 2.33
CA ALA A 149 31.20 30.48 1.52
C ALA A 149 31.59 29.08 1.00
N THR A 150 31.54 28.06 1.86
CA THR A 150 31.81 26.67 1.48
C THR A 150 30.71 26.15 0.56
N THR A 151 29.44 26.45 0.83
CA THR A 151 28.34 26.11 -0.10
C THR A 151 28.57 26.71 -1.49
N ALA A 152 28.94 27.99 -1.57
CA ALA A 152 29.22 28.64 -2.86
C ALA A 152 30.41 28.00 -3.60
N LYS A 153 31.48 27.65 -2.90
CA LYS A 153 32.63 26.93 -3.49
C LYS A 153 32.25 25.55 -4.01
N ILE A 154 31.44 24.81 -3.25
CA ILE A 154 30.96 23.48 -3.64
C ILE A 154 30.04 23.58 -4.87
N SER A 155 29.13 24.55 -4.91
CA SER A 155 28.22 24.74 -6.05
C SER A 155 28.93 25.24 -7.32
N ALA A 156 30.07 25.91 -7.19
CA ALA A 156 30.88 26.38 -8.32
C ALA A 156 31.90 25.34 -8.82
N ALA A 157 32.11 24.26 -8.07
CA ALA A 157 33.07 23.21 -8.41
C ALA A 157 32.63 22.44 -9.66
N LYS A 158 33.57 22.20 -10.57
CA LYS A 158 33.37 21.49 -11.84
C LYS A 158 33.74 20.01 -11.78
N SER A 159 34.26 19.56 -10.64
CA SER A 159 34.63 18.16 -10.41
C SER A 159 34.42 17.77 -8.95
N LEU A 160 34.32 16.46 -8.70
CA LEU A 160 34.28 15.95 -7.32
C LEU A 160 35.59 16.23 -6.57
N ASP A 161 36.73 16.29 -7.25
CA ASP A 161 38.01 16.55 -6.57
C ASP A 161 38.09 18.00 -6.07
N GLU A 162 37.54 18.96 -6.83
CA GLU A 162 37.38 20.35 -6.36
C GLU A 162 36.41 20.44 -5.16
N ILE A 163 35.30 19.69 -5.18
CA ILE A 163 34.39 19.59 -4.03
C ILE A 163 35.13 19.00 -2.82
N ALA A 164 35.89 17.92 -3.00
CA ALA A 164 36.63 17.26 -1.92
C ALA A 164 37.68 18.21 -1.30
N GLN A 165 38.37 19.01 -2.12
CA GLN A 165 39.31 20.03 -1.65
C GLN A 165 38.59 21.12 -0.85
N ALA A 166 37.43 21.61 -1.34
CA ALA A 166 36.64 22.60 -0.62
C ALA A 166 36.13 22.08 0.73
N LEU A 167 35.66 20.83 0.78
CA LEU A 167 35.24 20.16 2.02
C LEU A 167 36.40 19.98 2.99
N THR A 168 37.57 19.56 2.50
CA THR A 168 38.78 19.40 3.33
C THR A 168 39.25 20.73 3.91
N ALA A 169 39.26 21.80 3.10
CA ALA A 169 39.63 23.15 3.53
C ALA A 169 38.65 23.71 4.58
N ALA A 170 37.39 23.28 4.54
CA ALA A 170 36.37 23.61 5.54
C ALA A 170 36.40 22.68 6.78
N GLY A 171 37.31 21.69 6.83
CA GLY A 171 37.38 20.71 7.92
C GLY A 171 36.21 19.72 7.96
N LEU A 172 35.46 19.57 6.87
CA LEU A 172 34.33 18.67 6.76
C LEU A 172 34.79 17.28 6.30
N GLN A 173 34.48 16.26 7.10
CA GLN A 173 34.71 14.87 6.70
C GLN A 173 33.70 14.44 5.64
N PHE A 174 34.17 13.68 4.65
CA PHE A 174 33.35 13.11 3.60
C PHE A 174 33.73 11.67 3.32
N THR A 175 32.81 10.94 2.69
CA THR A 175 33.03 9.57 2.23
C THR A 175 32.85 9.52 0.73
N ARG A 176 33.85 8.96 0.02
CA ARG A 176 33.76 8.68 -1.42
C ARG A 176 33.25 7.26 -1.65
N ALA A 177 32.25 7.10 -2.51
CA ALA A 177 31.65 5.81 -2.82
C ALA A 177 31.24 5.73 -4.28
N ASN A 178 31.27 4.53 -4.85
CA ASN A 178 30.71 4.26 -6.18
C ASN A 178 29.37 3.56 -6.03
N LYS A 179 28.37 3.98 -6.82
CA LYS A 179 27.02 3.42 -6.77
C LYS A 179 26.42 3.29 -8.16
N GLN A 180 25.72 2.19 -8.40
CA GLN A 180 24.87 2.06 -9.59
C GLN A 180 23.48 2.65 -9.33
N PHE A 181 22.95 3.36 -10.31
CA PHE A 181 21.68 4.05 -10.22
C PHE A 181 20.87 3.86 -11.50
N ASP A 182 19.61 3.45 -11.36
CA ASP A 182 18.70 3.20 -12.47
C ASP A 182 17.98 4.49 -12.86
N SER A 183 18.15 4.94 -14.11
CA SER A 183 17.51 6.16 -14.61
C SER A 183 15.98 6.07 -14.62
N ALA A 184 15.41 4.86 -14.52
CA ALA A 184 13.98 4.65 -14.39
C ALA A 184 13.42 5.12 -13.02
N MET A 185 14.27 5.34 -12.02
CA MET A 185 13.84 5.89 -10.73
C MET A 185 13.70 7.42 -10.75
N LEU A 186 14.15 8.09 -11.81
CA LEU A 186 14.11 9.54 -11.91
C LEU A 186 12.76 10.05 -12.43
N PRO A 187 12.20 11.09 -11.80
CA PRO A 187 11.17 11.90 -12.42
C PRO A 187 11.64 12.46 -13.77
N ALA A 188 10.72 12.59 -14.75
CA ALA A 188 11.06 12.99 -16.11
C ALA A 188 11.78 14.35 -16.20
N ASN A 189 11.40 15.32 -15.38
CA ASN A 189 12.04 16.63 -15.31
C ASN A 189 13.49 16.54 -14.80
N LEU A 190 13.73 15.74 -13.76
CA LEU A 190 15.06 15.56 -13.19
C LEU A 190 15.95 14.76 -14.14
N TYR A 191 15.41 13.73 -14.79
CA TYR A 191 16.14 13.00 -15.83
C TYR A 191 16.58 13.92 -16.97
N ALA A 192 15.69 14.78 -17.49
CA ALA A 192 16.04 15.70 -18.56
C ALA A 192 17.18 16.67 -18.16
N GLN A 193 17.16 17.16 -16.92
CA GLN A 193 18.23 18.00 -16.38
C GLN A 193 19.56 17.26 -16.28
N LEU A 194 19.58 16.07 -15.66
CA LEU A 194 20.81 15.28 -15.48
C LEU A 194 21.35 14.72 -16.80
N ASN A 195 20.47 14.42 -17.76
CA ASN A 195 20.87 13.95 -19.07
C ASN A 195 21.61 15.03 -19.88
N ASN A 196 21.28 16.30 -19.66
CA ASN A 196 21.90 17.45 -20.33
C ASN A 196 23.17 17.98 -19.64
N LEU A 197 23.56 17.43 -18.49
CA LEU A 197 24.80 17.80 -17.81
C LEU A 197 26.02 17.42 -18.66
N ALA A 198 27.06 18.26 -18.59
CA ALA A 198 28.31 17.95 -19.27
C ALA A 198 28.96 16.70 -18.65
N PRO A 199 29.66 15.87 -19.45
CA PRO A 199 30.43 14.76 -18.91
C PRO A 199 31.41 15.22 -17.82
N GLY A 200 31.36 14.60 -16.65
CA GLY A 200 32.21 14.95 -15.51
C GLY A 200 31.68 16.08 -14.61
N GLU A 201 30.59 16.75 -14.98
CA GLU A 201 29.99 17.82 -14.19
C GLU A 201 29.25 17.24 -12.96
N PRO A 202 29.56 17.70 -11.74
CA PRO A 202 28.92 17.20 -10.54
C PRO A 202 27.52 17.79 -10.35
N PHE A 203 26.61 16.97 -9.84
CA PHE A 203 25.31 17.41 -9.35
C PHE A 203 25.17 17.08 -7.87
N ILE A 204 24.41 17.89 -7.13
CA ILE A 204 24.27 17.74 -5.68
C ILE A 204 22.83 17.41 -5.35
N ALA A 205 22.63 16.26 -4.71
CA ALA A 205 21.35 15.88 -4.12
C ALA A 205 21.36 16.25 -2.63
N PRO A 206 20.49 17.18 -2.18
CA PRO A 206 20.36 17.48 -0.76
C PRO A 206 19.61 16.34 -0.05
N GLY A 207 20.06 16.01 1.15
CA GLY A 207 19.35 15.16 2.10
C GLY A 207 19.06 15.91 3.40
N PRO A 208 18.28 15.33 4.33
CA PRO A 208 17.91 15.99 5.58
C PRO A 208 19.13 16.39 6.44
N ASP A 209 20.14 15.51 6.53
CA ASP A 209 21.33 15.74 7.36
C ASP A 209 22.65 15.78 6.56
N LYS A 210 22.66 15.19 5.36
CA LYS A 210 23.85 15.05 4.51
C LYS A 210 23.50 15.39 3.07
N ALA A 211 24.45 15.95 2.34
CA ALA A 211 24.36 16.11 0.90
C ALA A 211 25.22 15.06 0.20
N VAL A 212 24.84 14.76 -1.04
CA VAL A 212 25.57 13.84 -1.91
C VAL A 212 25.92 14.57 -3.21
N ALA A 213 27.20 14.89 -3.41
CA ALA A 213 27.69 15.33 -4.71
C ALA A 213 27.98 14.08 -5.55
N SER A 214 27.51 14.03 -6.79
CA SER A 214 27.64 12.88 -7.66
C SER A 214 28.10 13.29 -9.04
N VAL A 215 28.96 12.49 -9.66
CA VAL A 215 29.31 12.58 -11.09
C VAL A 215 28.95 11.26 -11.76
N ILE A 216 28.36 11.35 -12.96
CA ILE A 216 28.09 10.18 -13.79
C ILE A 216 29.39 9.79 -14.48
N THR A 217 30.00 8.67 -14.07
CA THR A 217 31.26 8.17 -14.63
C THR A 217 31.05 7.20 -15.78
N ALA A 218 29.92 6.48 -15.79
CA ALA A 218 29.52 5.62 -16.90
C ALA A 218 28.00 5.58 -17.06
N ARG A 219 27.54 5.38 -18.31
CA ARG A 219 26.14 5.15 -18.64
C ARG A 219 26.03 3.86 -19.45
N GLN A 220 25.24 2.91 -18.97
CA GLN A 220 25.01 1.65 -19.65
C GLN A 220 23.53 1.56 -20.07
N SER A 221 23.27 1.38 -21.36
CA SER A 221 21.93 1.16 -21.88
C SER A 221 21.37 -0.16 -21.33
N ALA A 222 20.18 -0.10 -20.73
CA ALA A 222 19.49 -1.25 -20.14
C ALA A 222 17.97 -1.19 -20.37
N PRO A 223 17.51 -1.08 -21.63
CA PRO A 223 16.09 -1.05 -21.93
C PRO A 223 15.44 -2.39 -21.54
N PHE A 224 14.21 -2.32 -21.03
CA PHE A 224 13.39 -3.52 -20.88
C PHE A 224 13.02 -4.11 -22.25
N ASN A 225 12.68 -5.39 -22.29
CA ASN A 225 12.13 -5.97 -23.52
C ASN A 225 10.72 -5.40 -23.82
N PRO A 226 10.23 -5.47 -25.08
CA PRO A 226 8.98 -4.82 -25.46
C PRO A 226 7.76 -5.24 -24.63
N ASP A 227 7.66 -6.52 -24.25
CA ASP A 227 6.54 -7.01 -23.44
C ASP A 227 6.57 -6.45 -22.00
N GLN A 228 7.77 -6.39 -21.40
CA GLN A 228 7.97 -5.76 -20.10
C GLN A 228 7.68 -4.26 -20.14
N GLN A 229 8.11 -3.56 -21.20
CA GLN A 229 7.81 -2.14 -21.39
C GLN A 229 6.30 -1.90 -21.44
N ARG A 230 5.57 -2.68 -22.24
CA ARG A 230 4.11 -2.57 -22.36
C ARG A 230 3.41 -2.86 -21.03
N GLN A 231 3.79 -3.91 -20.32
CA GLN A 231 3.18 -4.25 -19.02
C GLN A 231 3.44 -3.16 -17.97
N LEU A 232 4.67 -2.63 -17.92
CA LEU A 232 5.02 -1.54 -17.04
C LEU A 232 4.23 -0.28 -17.39
N ALA A 233 4.16 0.10 -18.67
CA ALA A 233 3.38 1.24 -19.14
C ALA A 233 1.90 1.12 -18.73
N VAL A 234 1.25 -0.03 -19.01
CA VAL A 234 -0.14 -0.26 -18.63
C VAL A 234 -0.35 -0.15 -17.11
N THR A 235 0.57 -0.71 -16.31
CA THR A 235 0.47 -0.66 -14.84
C THR A 235 0.64 0.77 -14.31
N GLN A 236 1.59 1.52 -14.86
CA GLN A 236 1.86 2.92 -14.49
C GLN A 236 0.69 3.82 -14.88
N MET A 237 0.20 3.71 -16.11
CA MET A 237 -0.96 4.46 -16.60
C MET A 237 -2.20 4.21 -15.76
N LYS A 238 -2.49 2.94 -15.42
CA LYS A 238 -3.59 2.60 -14.51
C LYS A 238 -3.42 3.29 -13.15
N ARG A 239 -2.21 3.24 -12.57
CA ARG A 239 -1.94 3.87 -11.27
C ARG A 239 -2.12 5.39 -11.32
N GLU A 240 -1.61 6.05 -12.36
CA GLU A 240 -1.78 7.49 -12.55
C GLU A 240 -3.25 7.87 -12.71
N GLN A 241 -3.98 7.12 -13.53
CA GLN A 241 -5.41 7.34 -13.74
C GLN A 241 -6.21 7.16 -12.45
N ILE A 242 -5.94 6.11 -11.67
CA ILE A 242 -6.56 5.89 -10.36
C ILE A 242 -6.27 7.06 -9.44
N ASN A 243 -5.01 7.48 -9.32
CA ASN A 243 -4.61 8.59 -8.46
C ASN A 243 -5.30 9.90 -8.87
N GLN A 244 -5.42 10.17 -10.17
CA GLN A 244 -6.13 11.35 -10.68
C GLN A 244 -7.62 11.29 -10.37
N VAL A 245 -8.29 10.18 -10.64
CA VAL A 245 -9.74 10.03 -10.39
C VAL A 245 -10.06 10.11 -8.89
N VAL A 246 -9.30 9.42 -8.04
CA VAL A 246 -9.48 9.48 -6.59
C VAL A 246 -9.17 10.88 -6.07
N GLY A 247 -8.08 11.50 -6.53
CA GLY A 247 -7.72 12.87 -6.15
C GLY A 247 -8.79 13.89 -6.52
N GLN A 248 -9.32 13.81 -7.75
CA GLN A 248 -10.40 14.67 -8.20
C GLN A 248 -11.69 14.43 -7.40
N ARG A 249 -12.05 13.16 -7.19
CA ARG A 249 -13.24 12.81 -6.39
C ARG A 249 -13.13 13.35 -4.96
N LEU A 250 -11.97 13.21 -4.33
CA LEU A 250 -11.71 13.74 -3.00
C LEU A 250 -11.82 15.27 -2.97
N LYS A 251 -11.28 15.95 -4.00
CA LYS A 251 -11.39 17.41 -4.15
C LYS A 251 -12.86 17.85 -4.24
N ASP A 252 -13.66 17.16 -5.06
CA ASP A 252 -15.09 17.45 -5.21
C ASP A 252 -15.88 17.19 -3.92
N LEU A 253 -15.57 16.10 -3.21
CA LEU A 253 -16.18 15.77 -1.93
C LEU A 253 -15.83 16.83 -0.87
N LYS A 254 -14.56 17.25 -0.79
CA LYS A 254 -14.12 18.32 0.12
C LYS A 254 -14.82 19.64 -0.18
N ALA A 255 -14.99 20.01 -1.44
CA ALA A 255 -15.67 21.25 -1.84
C ALA A 255 -17.16 21.28 -1.44
N LYS A 256 -17.81 20.11 -1.35
CA LYS A 256 -19.23 19.98 -0.97
C LYS A 256 -19.43 19.69 0.52
N ALA A 257 -18.39 19.29 1.23
CA ALA A 257 -18.47 18.92 2.63
C ALA A 257 -18.50 20.16 3.53
N LYS A 258 -19.32 20.10 4.58
CA LYS A 258 -19.29 21.06 5.68
C LYS A 258 -18.20 20.65 6.67
N ILE A 259 -17.01 21.21 6.53
CA ILE A 259 -15.85 20.92 7.39
C ILE A 259 -15.66 22.07 8.37
N GLN A 260 -15.70 21.78 9.66
CA GLN A 260 -15.45 22.74 10.74
C GLN A 260 -14.22 22.31 11.52
N TYR A 261 -13.33 23.26 11.80
CA TYR A 261 -12.11 23.03 12.57
C TYR A 261 -12.22 23.75 13.91
N GLN A 262 -11.74 23.10 14.97
CA GLN A 262 -11.48 23.79 16.23
C GLN A 262 -10.25 24.70 16.10
N PRO A 263 -10.12 25.76 16.92
CA PRO A 263 -8.94 26.62 16.92
C PRO A 263 -7.64 25.83 17.03
N GLY A 264 -6.68 26.11 16.15
CA GLY A 264 -5.39 25.40 16.09
C GLY A 264 -5.35 24.12 15.26
N PHE A 265 -6.49 23.62 14.76
CA PHE A 265 -6.58 22.37 13.99
C PHE A 265 -6.92 22.57 12.50
N GLY A 266 -7.04 23.82 12.06
CA GLY A 266 -7.25 24.14 10.64
C GLY A 266 -5.98 24.00 9.80
N PRO A 267 -6.11 23.91 8.47
CA PRO A 267 -4.95 23.96 7.58
C PRO A 267 -4.13 25.25 7.82
N ALA A 268 -2.80 25.15 7.72
CA ALA A 268 -1.93 26.32 7.76
C ALA A 268 -2.38 27.31 6.68
N LYS A 269 -2.46 28.60 7.02
CA LYS A 269 -2.75 29.64 6.03
C LYS A 269 -1.57 29.69 5.07
N SER A 270 -1.79 29.22 3.85
CA SER A 270 -0.91 29.41 2.70
C SER A 270 -0.91 30.86 2.26
#